data_AF-A0ABD2LS15-F1
#
_entry.id   AF-A0ABD2LS15-F1
#
_cell.length_a   1.000
_cell.length_b   1.000
_cell.length_c   1.000
_cell.angle_alpha   90.00
_cell.angle_beta   90.00
_cell.angle_gamma   90.00
#
_symmetry.space_group_name_H-M   'P 1'
#
loop_
_entity.id
_entity.type
_entity.pdbx_description
1 polymer ?
#
loop_
_entity_poly.entity_id
_entity_poly.type
_entity_poly.pdbx_seq_one_letter_code
_entity_poly.pdbx_strand_id
1 'polypeptide(L)'
;MSEQQYSPLSQAIVRTLTDKLYEKRKAAALEIEKQARDYVRNDNMADLNRLIKILEQLAIAPNGNTRKGGLIGLAATAIGLGNKYAIPYAQLLLEPVFVCFSDTDSRVRYFACEALYNIVKIIKMAALDHFDQLFDILWKLSSDPDQNVRNGSELLDRLVKEIVVSKNDFELETLILLIRERIYSVNSSNRRFIISWLHTTLTVPDFMIGQYFPEVIDGVFKALEDPSPAVREATITVLNEMLHKLEPKEGTESVDISSIVNVLVAQSNAHNGHGTRNFCSMDGPSDKTTRRQSLFAVPPFCFPFLPHLASGEKGLIARSDHLNQSLTELLKFDSPIPVEPTVEVLLAHLRHDRMETRDGHAELAFAIFTPSNRGRE
;
A
#
# COMPACT_ATOMS: atom_id res chain seq x y z
N MET A 1 -4.53 15.07 46.60
CA MET A 1 -4.01 14.20 45.52
C MET A 1 -2.61 13.78 45.92
N SER A 2 -2.47 12.54 46.42
CA SER A 2 -1.22 12.03 46.99
C SER A 2 -0.17 11.75 45.91
N GLU A 3 1.10 11.87 46.27
CA GLU A 3 2.24 11.62 45.36
C GLU A 3 2.28 10.16 44.87
N GLN A 4 1.75 9.24 45.68
CA GLN A 4 1.63 7.81 45.36
C GLN A 4 0.85 7.51 44.07
N GLN A 5 -0.11 8.35 43.65
CA GLN A 5 -0.97 8.06 42.50
C GLN A 5 -0.19 7.85 41.19
N TYR A 6 0.93 8.55 41.01
CA TYR A 6 1.71 8.52 39.78
C TYR A 6 3.08 7.84 39.96
N SER A 7 3.32 7.18 41.11
CA SER A 7 4.60 6.53 41.38
C SER A 7 4.86 5.41 40.35
N PRO A 8 6.02 5.40 39.66
CA PRO A 8 7.26 6.07 40.04
C PRO A 8 7.48 7.49 39.46
N LEU A 9 6.62 7.97 38.56
CA LEU A 9 6.71 9.34 38.02
C LEU A 9 6.40 10.39 39.11
N SER A 10 7.20 11.45 39.15
CA SER A 10 6.88 12.60 40.01
C SER A 10 5.69 13.40 39.44
N GLN A 11 4.89 14.01 40.31
CA GLN A 11 3.80 14.91 39.89
C GLN A 11 4.31 16.06 39.01
N ALA A 12 5.57 16.49 39.18
CA ALA A 12 6.22 17.49 38.34
C ALA A 12 6.44 17.01 36.89
N ILE A 13 6.86 15.75 36.70
CA ILE A 13 6.99 15.16 35.36
C ILE A 13 5.62 15.03 34.72
N VAL A 14 4.62 14.45 35.41
CA VAL A 14 3.26 14.28 34.86
C VAL A 14 2.63 15.62 34.46
N ARG A 15 2.74 16.66 35.31
CA ARG A 15 2.25 18.02 34.99
C ARG A 15 2.93 18.61 33.75
N THR A 16 4.20 18.30 33.51
CA THR A 16 4.98 18.83 32.38
C THR A 16 4.74 18.03 31.10
N LEU A 17 4.56 16.71 31.23
CA LEU A 17 4.18 15.77 30.17
C LEU A 17 2.77 16.05 29.63
N THR A 18 1.86 16.54 30.47
CA THR A 18 0.46 16.84 30.11
C THR A 18 0.20 18.32 29.82
N ASP A 19 1.25 19.16 29.76
CA ASP A 19 1.13 20.59 29.45
C ASP A 19 0.61 20.81 28.00
N LYS A 20 0.00 21.98 27.76
CA LYS A 20 -0.47 22.38 26.42
C LYS A 20 0.69 22.59 25.43
N LEU A 21 1.86 23.02 25.90
CA LEU A 21 3.03 23.32 25.06
C LEU A 21 3.83 22.07 24.72
N TYR A 22 4.09 21.84 23.43
CA TYR A 22 4.82 20.67 22.93
C TYR A 22 6.24 20.53 23.52
N GLU A 23 7.05 21.58 23.52
CA GLU A 23 8.43 21.51 24.03
C GLU A 23 8.52 21.12 25.51
N LYS A 24 7.50 21.43 26.32
CA LYS A 24 7.41 20.91 27.70
C LYS A 24 7.14 19.41 27.73
N ARG A 25 6.18 18.93 26.93
CA ARG A 25 5.89 17.48 26.82
C ARG A 25 7.13 16.70 26.37
N LYS A 26 7.88 17.24 25.42
CA LYS A 26 9.15 16.72 24.91
C LYS A 26 10.27 16.74 25.96
N ALA A 27 10.39 17.80 26.77
CA ALA A 27 11.35 17.85 27.88
C ALA A 27 11.03 16.81 28.97
N ALA A 28 9.74 16.59 29.29
CA ALA A 28 9.32 15.52 30.19
C ALA A 28 9.57 14.13 29.61
N ALA A 29 9.35 13.94 28.30
CA ALA A 29 9.60 12.70 27.59
C ALA A 29 11.09 12.27 27.67
N LEU A 30 12.04 13.21 27.54
CA LEU A 30 13.48 12.90 27.66
C LEU A 30 13.87 12.38 29.05
N GLU A 31 13.25 12.87 30.12
CA GLU A 31 13.48 12.34 31.47
C GLU A 31 12.82 10.96 31.66
N ILE A 32 11.70 10.69 30.98
CA ILE A 32 11.04 9.36 30.96
C ILE A 32 11.89 8.33 30.19
N GLU A 33 12.48 8.72 29.06
CA GLU A 33 13.43 7.89 28.30
C GLU A 33 14.61 7.46 29.18
N LYS A 34 15.18 8.41 29.93
CA LYS A 34 16.25 8.17 30.90
C LYS A 34 15.79 7.24 32.03
N GLN A 35 14.62 7.47 32.63
CA GLN A 35 14.09 6.63 33.70
C GLN A 35 13.84 5.19 33.24
N ALA A 36 13.23 4.98 32.07
CA ALA A 36 13.04 3.64 31.50
C ALA A 36 14.37 2.89 31.30
N ARG A 37 15.39 3.61 30.79
CA ARG A 37 16.75 3.09 30.62
C ARG A 37 17.41 2.73 31.95
N ASP A 38 17.23 3.57 32.97
CA ASP A 38 17.83 3.36 34.29
C ASP A 38 17.08 2.29 35.12
N TYR A 39 15.78 2.06 34.91
CA TYR A 39 15.09 0.89 35.48
C TYR A 39 15.66 -0.42 34.95
N VAL A 40 15.86 -0.53 33.64
CA VAL A 40 16.49 -1.73 33.02
C VAL A 40 17.92 -1.95 33.51
N ARG A 41 18.72 -0.89 33.66
CA ARG A 41 20.10 -0.97 34.18
C ARG A 41 20.19 -1.48 35.62
N ASN A 42 19.16 -1.19 36.43
CA ASN A 42 19.09 -1.57 37.84
C ASN A 42 18.14 -2.76 38.12
N ASP A 43 17.73 -3.48 37.07
CA ASP A 43 16.77 -4.60 37.09
C ASP A 43 15.41 -4.31 37.77
N ASN A 44 15.03 -3.04 37.87
CA ASN A 44 13.79 -2.61 38.51
C ASN A 44 12.61 -2.70 37.52
N MET A 45 12.28 -3.92 37.12
CA MET A 45 11.17 -4.19 36.21
C MET A 45 9.80 -3.85 36.84
N ALA A 46 9.69 -3.80 38.17
CA ALA A 46 8.47 -3.44 38.88
C ALA A 46 8.06 -1.99 38.64
N ASP A 47 9.00 -1.04 38.76
CA ASP A 47 8.72 0.37 38.48
C ASP A 47 8.61 0.66 36.98
N LEU A 48 9.30 -0.09 36.11
CA LEU A 48 9.08 -0.02 34.66
C LEU A 48 7.64 -0.41 34.27
N ASN A 49 7.10 -1.49 34.85
CA ASN A 49 5.71 -1.90 34.61
C ASN A 49 4.71 -0.83 35.10
N ARG A 50 4.96 -0.22 36.26
CA ARG A 50 4.15 0.90 36.78
C ARG A 50 4.22 2.11 35.85
N LEU A 51 5.42 2.48 35.38
CA LEU A 51 5.65 3.57 34.43
C LEU A 51 4.79 3.38 33.17
N ILE A 52 4.90 2.22 32.52
CA ILE A 52 4.12 1.91 31.31
C ILE A 52 2.61 1.98 31.60
N LYS A 53 2.15 1.42 32.73
CA LYS A 53 0.73 1.42 33.09
C LYS A 53 0.16 2.81 33.38
N ILE A 54 0.96 3.72 33.92
CA ILE A 54 0.56 5.14 34.08
C ILE A 54 0.49 5.82 32.72
N LEU A 55 1.47 5.58 31.83
CA LEU A 55 1.50 6.19 30.51
C LEU A 55 0.35 5.72 29.61
N GLU A 56 -0.04 4.45 29.70
CA GLU A 56 -1.30 3.92 29.15
C GLU A 56 -2.51 4.72 29.64
N GLN A 57 -2.68 4.86 30.96
CA GLN A 57 -3.80 5.58 31.56
C GLN A 57 -3.85 7.06 31.13
N LEU A 58 -2.70 7.70 30.93
CA LEU A 58 -2.62 9.05 30.37
C LEU A 58 -3.01 9.06 28.88
N ALA A 59 -2.59 8.07 28.09
CA ALA A 59 -2.87 7.96 26.65
C ALA A 59 -4.38 7.83 26.36
N ILE A 60 -5.15 7.14 27.22
CA ILE A 60 -6.61 7.00 27.09
C ILE A 60 -7.43 8.00 27.93
N ALA A 61 -6.79 8.97 28.59
CA ALA A 61 -7.46 9.90 29.50
C ALA A 61 -8.48 10.83 28.80
N PRO A 62 -9.52 11.34 29.50
CA PRO A 62 -10.54 12.22 28.89
C PRO A 62 -10.01 13.53 28.27
N ASN A 63 -8.86 14.05 28.72
CA ASN A 63 -8.29 15.30 28.24
C ASN A 63 -7.28 15.09 27.09
N GLY A 64 -7.50 15.73 25.95
CA GLY A 64 -6.67 15.57 24.76
C GLY A 64 -5.22 16.09 24.86
N ASN A 65 -4.84 16.87 25.87
CA ASN A 65 -3.42 17.15 26.16
C ASN A 65 -2.79 16.05 27.03
N THR A 66 -3.57 15.45 27.94
CA THR A 66 -3.15 14.29 28.72
C THR A 66 -2.88 13.09 27.81
N ARG A 67 -3.74 12.84 26.81
CA ARG A 67 -3.52 11.80 25.79
C ARG A 67 -2.23 11.98 25.00
N LYS A 68 -1.98 13.20 24.50
CA LYS A 68 -0.72 13.56 23.83
C LYS A 68 0.51 13.41 24.75
N GLY A 69 0.33 13.55 26.06
CA GLY A 69 1.34 13.27 27.07
C GLY A 69 1.62 11.77 27.27
N GLY A 70 0.57 10.94 27.35
CA GLY A 70 0.72 9.48 27.38
C GLY A 70 1.41 8.94 26.14
N LEU A 71 0.95 9.36 24.95
CA LEU A 71 1.51 8.97 23.65
C LEU A 71 3.02 9.26 23.52
N ILE A 72 3.45 10.49 23.82
CA ILE A 72 4.88 10.85 23.76
C ILE A 72 5.70 10.16 24.86
N GLY A 73 5.10 9.88 26.02
CA GLY A 73 5.72 9.12 27.10
C GLY A 73 5.94 7.64 26.75
N LEU A 74 4.94 6.96 26.16
CA LEU A 74 5.07 5.56 25.70
C LEU A 74 6.19 5.43 24.65
N ALA A 75 6.24 6.34 23.68
CA ALA A 75 7.29 6.39 22.68
C ALA A 75 8.68 6.63 23.31
N ALA A 76 8.79 7.54 24.27
CA ALA A 76 10.04 7.78 25.01
C ALA A 76 10.47 6.58 25.87
N THR A 77 9.52 5.87 26.49
CA THR A 77 9.80 4.61 27.20
C THR A 77 10.35 3.55 26.23
N ALA A 78 9.74 3.35 25.05
CA ALA A 78 10.28 2.44 24.04
C ALA A 78 11.71 2.80 23.62
N ILE A 79 12.00 4.09 23.38
CA ILE A 79 13.35 4.58 23.05
C ILE A 79 14.34 4.39 24.22
N GLY A 80 13.88 4.55 25.46
CA GLY A 80 14.68 4.31 26.67
C GLY A 80 15.09 2.85 26.85
N LEU A 81 14.15 1.93 26.60
CA LEU A 81 14.35 0.48 26.63
C LEU A 81 15.24 -0.02 25.48
N GLY A 82 15.06 0.53 24.28
CA GLY A 82 15.71 0.03 23.06
C GLY A 82 15.19 -1.36 22.64
N ASN A 83 15.67 -1.85 21.49
CA ASN A 83 15.12 -3.06 20.86
C ASN A 83 15.13 -4.30 21.77
N LYS A 84 16.23 -4.54 22.50
CA LYS A 84 16.38 -5.71 23.38
C LYS A 84 15.31 -5.77 24.50
N TYR A 85 14.93 -4.62 25.06
CA TYR A 85 14.07 -4.57 26.26
C TYR A 85 12.66 -4.05 25.97
N ALA A 86 12.40 -3.44 24.81
CA ALA A 86 11.05 -2.99 24.43
C ALA A 86 10.17 -4.13 23.89
N ILE A 87 10.75 -5.15 23.24
CA ILE A 87 9.99 -6.24 22.60
C ILE A 87 9.04 -6.98 23.59
N PRO A 88 9.45 -7.37 24.81
CA PRO A 88 8.54 -8.00 25.78
C PRO A 88 7.37 -7.11 26.25
N TYR A 89 7.39 -5.81 25.94
CA TYR A 89 6.33 -4.84 26.25
C TYR A 89 5.59 -4.35 25.00
N ALA A 90 5.82 -4.96 23.82
CA ALA A 90 5.27 -4.48 22.54
C ALA A 90 3.75 -4.22 22.61
N GLN A 91 2.96 -5.21 23.02
CA GLN A 91 1.50 -5.08 23.19
C GLN A 91 1.12 -3.88 24.09
N LEU A 92 1.75 -3.76 25.27
CA LEU A 92 1.49 -2.69 26.25
C LEU A 92 1.92 -1.29 25.76
N LEU A 93 2.85 -1.22 24.82
CA LEU A 93 3.28 0.03 24.18
C LEU A 93 2.38 0.39 22.97
N LEU A 94 1.87 -0.61 22.25
CA LEU A 94 1.12 -0.45 20.99
C LEU A 94 -0.38 -0.21 21.21
N GLU A 95 -1.07 -1.07 21.98
CA GLU A 95 -2.53 -1.01 22.16
C GLU A 95 -3.06 0.37 22.62
N PRO A 96 -2.41 1.09 23.57
CA PRO A 96 -2.93 2.40 24.00
C PRO A 96 -2.80 3.47 22.91
N VAL A 97 -1.85 3.29 21.98
CA VAL A 97 -1.67 4.15 20.81
C VAL A 97 -2.69 3.80 19.73
N PHE A 98 -3.02 2.51 19.54
CA PHE A 98 -4.04 2.06 18.60
C PHE A 98 -5.41 2.69 18.86
N VAL A 99 -5.84 2.75 20.13
CA VAL A 99 -7.09 3.43 20.54
C VAL A 99 -7.11 4.91 20.12
N CYS A 100 -5.96 5.58 20.16
CA CYS A 100 -5.86 7.02 19.87
C CYS A 100 -6.05 7.39 18.40
N PHE A 101 -6.08 6.44 17.45
CA PHE A 101 -6.43 6.73 16.06
C PHE A 101 -7.93 6.91 15.83
N SER A 102 -8.78 6.55 16.79
CA SER A 102 -10.23 6.84 16.75
C SER A 102 -10.60 8.15 17.44
N ASP A 103 -9.63 9.00 17.79
CA ASP A 103 -9.87 10.25 18.51
C ASP A 103 -10.55 11.33 17.67
N THR A 104 -11.42 12.13 18.29
CA THR A 104 -12.06 13.29 17.66
C THR A 104 -11.11 14.45 17.36
N ASP A 105 -10.09 14.68 18.21
CA ASP A 105 -9.06 15.71 17.98
C ASP A 105 -7.99 15.16 17.04
N SER A 106 -7.92 15.68 15.82
CA SER A 106 -6.93 15.24 14.81
C SER A 106 -5.49 15.38 15.30
N ARG A 107 -5.22 16.29 16.23
CA ARG A 107 -3.89 16.44 16.84
C ARG A 107 -3.58 15.31 17.83
N VAL A 108 -4.56 14.57 18.35
CA VAL A 108 -4.28 13.33 19.09
C VAL A 108 -3.93 12.22 18.11
N ARG A 109 -4.69 12.07 17.02
CA ARG A 109 -4.39 11.10 15.94
C ARG A 109 -3.00 11.32 15.33
N TYR A 110 -2.62 12.58 15.07
CA TYR A 110 -1.27 12.96 14.62
C TYR A 110 -0.18 12.55 15.63
N PHE A 111 -0.36 12.85 16.92
CA PHE A 111 0.59 12.43 17.96
C PHE A 111 0.63 10.89 18.12
N ALA A 112 -0.45 10.19 17.76
CA ALA A 112 -0.46 8.73 17.72
C ALA A 112 0.34 8.19 16.52
N CYS A 113 0.33 8.85 15.35
CA CYS A 113 1.21 8.52 14.22
C CYS A 113 2.69 8.66 14.64
N GLU A 114 3.06 9.79 15.26
CA GLU A 114 4.42 10.04 15.74
C GLU A 114 4.83 9.03 16.84
N ALA A 115 3.96 8.72 17.79
CA ALA A 115 4.25 7.76 18.85
C ALA A 115 4.43 6.35 18.29
N LEU A 116 3.51 5.89 17.44
CA LEU A 116 3.54 4.55 16.86
C LEU A 116 4.77 4.35 15.96
N TYR A 117 5.11 5.33 15.12
CA TYR A 117 6.33 5.29 14.31
C TYR A 117 7.58 5.10 15.18
N ASN A 118 7.70 5.84 16.29
CA ASN A 118 8.84 5.70 17.19
C ASN A 118 8.88 4.35 17.92
N ILE A 119 7.73 3.80 18.31
CA ILE A 119 7.65 2.47 18.95
C ILE A 119 8.01 1.36 17.96
N VAL A 120 7.37 1.33 16.78
CA VAL A 120 7.61 0.34 15.70
C VAL A 120 9.08 0.37 15.26
N LYS A 121 9.70 1.55 15.17
CA LYS A 121 11.12 1.72 14.83
C LYS A 121 12.08 1.03 15.82
N ILE A 122 11.67 0.89 17.08
CA ILE A 122 12.44 0.21 18.13
C ILE A 122 12.20 -1.31 18.10
N ILE A 123 10.94 -1.77 18.09
CA ILE A 123 10.60 -3.20 18.21
C ILE A 123 10.73 -3.97 16.88
N LYS A 124 10.69 -3.26 15.74
CA LYS A 124 10.87 -3.79 14.37
C LYS A 124 9.99 -5.01 14.07
N MET A 125 10.58 -6.20 13.94
CA MET A 125 9.89 -7.42 13.52
C MET A 125 8.73 -7.77 14.46
N ALA A 126 8.87 -7.51 15.77
CA ALA A 126 7.82 -7.74 16.78
C ALA A 126 6.64 -6.74 16.69
N ALA A 127 6.66 -5.79 15.75
CA ALA A 127 5.47 -5.04 15.36
C ALA A 127 4.54 -5.87 14.46
N LEU A 128 5.09 -6.85 13.72
CA LEU A 128 4.31 -7.69 12.80
C LEU A 128 3.44 -8.73 13.52
N ASP A 129 3.71 -9.00 14.80
CA ASP A 129 2.81 -9.74 15.70
C ASP A 129 1.44 -9.01 15.87
N HIS A 130 1.37 -7.74 15.45
CA HIS A 130 0.16 -6.90 15.39
C HIS A 130 -0.12 -6.39 13.96
N PHE A 131 0.28 -7.14 12.91
CA PHE A 131 0.24 -6.67 11.54
C PHE A 131 -1.16 -6.24 11.07
N ASP A 132 -2.20 -7.04 11.34
CA ASP A 132 -3.57 -6.76 10.92
C ASP A 132 -4.08 -5.43 11.49
N GLN A 133 -3.79 -5.16 12.76
CA GLN A 133 -4.18 -3.91 13.41
C GLN A 133 -3.40 -2.73 12.84
N LEU A 134 -2.09 -2.89 12.59
CA LEU A 134 -1.26 -1.86 11.94
C LEU A 134 -1.76 -1.53 10.53
N PHE A 135 -2.08 -2.56 9.73
CA PHE A 135 -2.57 -2.40 8.36
C PHE A 135 -3.94 -1.71 8.34
N ASP A 136 -4.88 -2.13 9.19
CA ASP A 136 -6.21 -1.53 9.27
C ASP A 136 -6.19 -0.09 9.83
N ILE A 137 -5.28 0.21 10.76
CA ILE A 137 -4.99 1.59 11.21
C ILE A 137 -4.47 2.43 10.04
N LEU A 138 -3.44 1.96 9.33
CA LEU A 138 -2.84 2.68 8.21
C LEU A 138 -3.83 2.89 7.05
N TRP A 139 -4.64 1.87 6.75
CA TRP A 139 -5.77 1.94 5.84
C TRP A 139 -6.72 3.10 6.18
N LYS A 140 -7.20 3.14 7.44
CA LYS A 140 -8.08 4.23 7.93
C LYS A 140 -7.41 5.60 7.84
N LEU A 141 -6.13 5.69 8.24
CA LEU A 141 -5.36 6.93 8.25
C LEU A 141 -5.08 7.49 6.86
N SER A 142 -4.92 6.65 5.83
CA SER A 142 -4.79 7.11 4.44
C SER A 142 -5.96 8.01 4.01
N SER A 143 -7.16 7.72 4.52
CA SER A 143 -8.41 8.45 4.31
C SER A 143 -8.80 9.41 5.45
N ASP A 144 -7.94 9.64 6.45
CA ASP A 144 -8.24 10.55 7.57
C ASP A 144 -8.64 11.94 7.04
N PRO A 145 -9.68 12.63 7.58
CA PRO A 145 -10.08 13.94 7.08
C PRO A 145 -8.98 15.03 7.20
N ASP A 146 -8.06 14.95 8.16
CA ASP A 146 -7.01 15.94 8.39
C ASP A 146 -5.72 15.60 7.61
N GLN A 147 -5.30 16.51 6.71
CA GLN A 147 -4.09 16.31 5.90
C GLN A 147 -2.82 16.12 6.73
N ASN A 148 -2.73 16.71 7.93
CA ASN A 148 -1.56 16.54 8.79
C ASN A 148 -1.50 15.10 9.34
N VAL A 149 -2.65 14.51 9.66
CA VAL A 149 -2.74 13.10 10.10
C VAL A 149 -2.38 12.16 8.94
N ARG A 150 -2.90 12.44 7.73
CA ARG A 150 -2.50 11.73 6.50
C ARG A 150 -0.98 11.78 6.31
N ASN A 151 -0.38 12.97 6.27
CA ASN A 151 1.07 13.16 6.13
C ASN A 151 1.88 12.45 7.23
N GLY A 152 1.43 12.52 8.49
CA GLY A 152 2.06 11.84 9.62
C GLY A 152 2.03 10.32 9.51
N SER A 153 0.99 9.76 8.89
CA SER A 153 0.87 8.32 8.65
C SER A 153 1.79 7.79 7.54
N GLU A 154 2.19 8.61 6.56
CA GLU A 154 3.07 8.19 5.45
C GLU A 154 4.46 7.72 5.91
N LEU A 155 4.97 8.27 7.02
CA LEU A 155 6.23 7.83 7.64
C LEU A 155 6.09 6.47 8.33
N LEU A 156 4.93 6.18 8.90
CA LEU A 156 4.62 4.90 9.53
C LEU A 156 4.34 3.82 8.46
N ASP A 157 3.54 4.14 7.44
CA ASP A 157 3.25 3.24 6.31
C ASP A 157 4.53 2.73 5.65
N ARG A 158 5.46 3.64 5.33
CA ARG A 158 6.76 3.28 4.77
C ARG A 158 7.58 2.42 5.73
N LEU A 159 7.62 2.74 7.03
CA LEU A 159 8.35 1.95 8.02
C LEU A 159 7.79 0.52 8.16
N VAL A 160 6.46 0.35 8.16
CA VAL A 160 5.85 -0.98 8.22
C VAL A 160 6.14 -1.76 6.93
N LYS A 161 6.09 -1.11 5.75
CA LYS A 161 6.54 -1.68 4.47
C LYS A 161 8.01 -2.12 4.50
N GLU A 162 8.92 -1.27 4.98
CA GLU A 162 10.35 -1.58 5.14
C GLU A 162 10.56 -2.81 6.05
N ILE A 163 9.79 -2.95 7.13
CA ILE A 163 9.86 -4.11 8.04
C ILE A 163 9.29 -5.38 7.40
N VAL A 164 8.15 -5.30 6.69
CA VAL A 164 7.54 -6.42 5.96
C VAL A 164 8.49 -6.96 4.88
N VAL A 165 9.06 -6.08 4.05
CA VAL A 165 10.02 -6.46 2.99
C VAL A 165 11.31 -7.03 3.58
N SER A 166 11.65 -6.72 4.84
CA SER A 166 12.82 -7.25 5.55
C SER A 166 12.56 -8.60 6.26
N LYS A 167 11.36 -9.18 6.17
CA LYS A 167 11.01 -10.45 6.84
C LYS A 167 10.93 -11.60 5.82
N ASN A 168 11.99 -12.41 5.78
CA ASN A 168 12.13 -13.58 4.89
C ASN A 168 10.97 -14.58 5.01
N ASP A 169 10.38 -14.69 6.19
CA ASP A 169 9.27 -15.58 6.54
C ASP A 169 7.95 -14.80 6.74
N PHE A 170 7.71 -13.77 5.93
CA PHE A 170 6.47 -13.00 5.97
C PHE A 170 5.32 -13.78 5.32
N GLU A 171 4.19 -13.88 6.03
CA GLU A 171 2.98 -14.54 5.55
C GLU A 171 2.25 -13.67 4.52
N LEU A 172 2.69 -13.75 3.27
CA LEU A 172 2.15 -12.97 2.16
C LEU A 172 0.64 -13.16 1.99
N GLU A 173 0.12 -14.37 2.25
CA GLU A 173 -1.32 -14.66 2.16
C GLU A 173 -2.17 -13.71 3.01
N THR A 174 -1.75 -13.44 4.25
CA THR A 174 -2.44 -12.56 5.22
C THR A 174 -2.48 -11.11 4.74
N LEU A 175 -1.39 -10.59 4.15
CA LEU A 175 -1.41 -9.28 3.48
C LEU A 175 -2.33 -9.27 2.25
N ILE A 176 -2.29 -10.30 1.41
CA ILE A 176 -3.17 -10.38 0.24
C ILE A 176 -4.65 -10.55 0.67
N LEU A 177 -4.98 -11.21 1.79
CA LEU A 177 -6.34 -11.24 2.35
C LEU A 177 -6.81 -9.81 2.68
N LEU A 178 -6.02 -9.05 3.45
CA LEU A 178 -6.34 -7.67 3.83
C LEU A 178 -6.48 -6.74 2.61
N ILE A 179 -5.74 -7.00 1.53
CA ILE A 179 -5.87 -6.32 0.23
C ILE A 179 -7.15 -6.73 -0.51
N ARG A 180 -7.47 -8.03 -0.60
CA ARG A 180 -8.68 -8.56 -1.26
C ARG A 180 -9.96 -7.96 -0.68
N GLU A 181 -10.02 -7.79 0.65
CA GLU A 181 -11.14 -7.12 1.35
C GLU A 181 -11.33 -5.63 0.96
N ARG A 182 -10.28 -4.96 0.47
CA ARG A 182 -10.18 -3.49 0.40
C ARG A 182 -9.97 -2.92 -1.00
N ILE A 183 -9.57 -3.75 -1.97
CA ILE A 183 -9.21 -3.35 -3.34
C ILE A 183 -10.33 -2.58 -4.07
N TYR A 184 -11.60 -2.87 -3.77
CA TYR A 184 -12.77 -2.25 -4.39
C TYR A 184 -13.22 -0.91 -3.77
N SER A 185 -12.41 -0.28 -2.91
CA SER A 185 -12.81 1.00 -2.28
C SER A 185 -13.02 2.12 -3.31
N VAL A 186 -14.03 2.96 -3.05
CA VAL A 186 -14.39 4.11 -3.89
C VAL A 186 -13.56 5.37 -3.61
N ASN A 187 -12.83 5.40 -2.49
CA ASN A 187 -12.04 6.55 -2.03
C ASN A 187 -10.62 6.53 -2.63
N SER A 188 -10.20 7.65 -3.24
CA SER A 188 -8.90 7.73 -3.94
C SER A 188 -7.67 7.57 -3.04
N SER A 189 -7.71 8.04 -1.79
CA SER A 189 -6.60 7.83 -0.85
C SER A 189 -6.49 6.37 -0.42
N ASN A 190 -7.63 5.71 -0.20
CA ASN A 190 -7.69 4.28 0.09
C ASN A 190 -7.19 3.43 -1.10
N ARG A 191 -7.59 3.76 -2.34
CA ARG A 191 -7.04 3.08 -3.53
C ARG A 191 -5.54 3.33 -3.69
N ARG A 192 -5.06 4.58 -3.51
CA ARG A 192 -3.62 4.90 -3.49
C ARG A 192 -2.85 4.05 -2.48
N PHE A 193 -3.41 3.84 -1.29
CA PHE A 193 -2.83 3.01 -0.24
C PHE A 193 -2.68 1.55 -0.68
N ILE A 194 -3.75 0.91 -1.18
CA ILE A 194 -3.71 -0.50 -1.61
C ILE A 194 -2.82 -0.70 -2.83
N ILE A 195 -2.91 0.19 -3.83
CA ILE A 195 -2.02 0.18 -5.01
C ILE A 195 -0.55 0.35 -4.58
N SER A 196 -0.25 1.19 -3.57
CA SER A 196 1.11 1.30 -3.03
C SER A 196 1.55 0.03 -2.28
N TRP A 197 0.67 -0.67 -1.57
CA TRP A 197 1.00 -1.95 -0.94
C TRP A 197 1.24 -3.06 -1.97
N LEU A 198 0.39 -3.17 -3.00
CA LEU A 198 0.59 -4.07 -4.13
C LEU A 198 1.93 -3.82 -4.84
N HIS A 199 2.23 -2.55 -5.15
CA HIS A 199 3.53 -2.15 -5.71
C HIS A 199 4.70 -2.62 -4.84
N THR A 200 4.67 -2.35 -3.53
CA THR A 200 5.70 -2.82 -2.60
C THR A 200 5.86 -4.35 -2.67
N THR A 201 4.77 -5.11 -2.62
CA THR A 201 4.85 -6.58 -2.68
C THR A 201 5.35 -7.13 -4.03
N LEU A 202 5.08 -6.44 -5.15
CA LEU A 202 5.58 -6.81 -6.47
C LEU A 202 7.10 -6.59 -6.57
N THR A 203 7.61 -5.49 -5.99
CA THR A 203 9.04 -5.17 -6.02
C THR A 203 9.92 -6.08 -5.16
N VAL A 204 9.35 -6.96 -4.33
CA VAL A 204 10.12 -7.98 -3.60
C VAL A 204 10.40 -9.18 -4.52
N PRO A 205 11.66 -9.62 -4.71
CA PRO A 205 11.96 -10.79 -5.55
C PRO A 205 11.29 -12.06 -5.01
N ASP A 206 11.49 -12.33 -3.71
CA ASP A 206 11.12 -13.59 -3.04
C ASP A 206 9.61 -13.74 -2.77
N PHE A 207 8.82 -12.68 -2.98
CA PHE A 207 7.37 -12.75 -2.83
C PHE A 207 6.74 -13.38 -4.08
N MET A 208 6.28 -14.62 -3.90
CA MET A 208 5.50 -15.42 -4.87
C MET A 208 4.05 -14.90 -4.97
N ILE A 209 3.90 -13.63 -5.35
CA ILE A 209 2.62 -12.94 -5.44
C ILE A 209 1.77 -13.35 -6.65
N GLY A 210 2.40 -13.88 -7.72
CA GLY A 210 1.72 -14.18 -8.99
C GLY A 210 0.49 -15.08 -8.87
N GLN A 211 0.53 -16.08 -7.96
CA GLN A 211 -0.60 -16.97 -7.69
C GLN A 211 -1.89 -16.24 -7.24
N TYR A 212 -1.76 -15.06 -6.62
CA TYR A 212 -2.88 -14.26 -6.12
C TYR A 212 -3.40 -13.23 -7.15
N PHE A 213 -2.78 -13.11 -8.33
CA PHE A 213 -3.16 -12.12 -9.34
C PHE A 213 -4.64 -12.21 -9.77
N PRO A 214 -5.25 -13.40 -9.99
CA PRO A 214 -6.68 -13.51 -10.31
C PRO A 214 -7.61 -12.84 -9.29
N GLU A 215 -7.19 -12.77 -8.02
CA GLU A 215 -8.02 -12.27 -6.92
C GLU A 215 -7.97 -10.74 -6.74
N VAL A 216 -6.93 -10.08 -7.27
CA VAL A 216 -6.71 -8.64 -7.12
C VAL A 216 -6.83 -7.86 -8.43
N ILE A 217 -6.57 -8.50 -9.59
CA ILE A 217 -6.46 -7.82 -10.89
C ILE A 217 -7.72 -7.03 -11.28
N ASP A 218 -8.91 -7.57 -11.00
CA ASP A 218 -10.22 -6.90 -11.24
C ASP A 218 -10.33 -5.55 -10.51
N GLY A 219 -9.87 -5.52 -9.25
CA GLY A 219 -9.85 -4.30 -8.44
C GLY A 219 -8.72 -3.34 -8.80
N VAL A 220 -7.59 -3.85 -9.29
CA VAL A 220 -6.52 -3.03 -9.89
C VAL A 220 -7.05 -2.31 -11.13
N PHE A 221 -7.80 -2.97 -12.01
CA PHE A 221 -8.46 -2.30 -13.14
C PHE A 221 -9.41 -1.19 -12.72
N LYS A 222 -10.24 -1.43 -11.69
CA LYS A 222 -11.14 -0.41 -11.13
C LYS A 222 -10.39 0.80 -10.52
N ALA A 223 -9.10 0.67 -10.18
CA ALA A 223 -8.28 1.81 -9.78
C ALA A 223 -7.80 2.69 -10.96
N LEU A 224 -7.82 2.20 -12.21
CA LEU A 224 -7.66 3.04 -13.42
C LEU A 224 -8.86 3.98 -13.63
N GLU A 225 -10.02 3.69 -13.02
CA GLU A 225 -11.19 4.56 -13.10
C GLU A 225 -11.08 5.80 -12.19
N ASP A 226 -10.16 5.80 -11.22
CA ASP A 226 -10.06 6.79 -10.16
C ASP A 226 -10.02 8.24 -10.70
N PRO A 227 -10.77 9.20 -10.12
CA PRO A 227 -10.73 10.60 -10.55
C PRO A 227 -9.32 11.23 -10.43
N SER A 228 -8.50 10.79 -9.49
CA SER A 228 -7.14 11.30 -9.25
C SER A 228 -6.13 10.74 -10.27
N PRO A 229 -5.45 11.59 -11.06
CA PRO A 229 -4.41 11.14 -12.00
C PRO A 229 -3.31 10.32 -11.32
N ALA A 230 -2.84 10.77 -10.16
CA ALA A 230 -1.78 10.13 -9.39
C ALA A 230 -2.17 8.79 -8.72
N VAL A 231 -3.43 8.35 -8.85
CA VAL A 231 -3.84 6.97 -8.54
C VAL A 231 -3.79 6.12 -9.81
N ARG A 232 -4.29 6.63 -10.94
CA ARG A 232 -4.23 5.94 -12.23
C ARG A 232 -2.80 5.67 -12.68
N GLU A 233 -1.92 6.67 -12.56
CA GLU A 233 -0.48 6.56 -12.85
C GLU A 233 0.18 5.43 -12.04
N ALA A 234 -0.01 5.42 -10.71
CA ALA A 234 0.52 4.38 -9.83
C ALA A 234 -0.09 3.00 -10.09
N THR A 235 -1.35 2.94 -10.55
CA THR A 235 -2.04 1.70 -10.92
C THR A 235 -1.45 1.11 -12.20
N ILE A 236 -1.08 1.93 -13.17
CA ILE A 236 -0.36 1.49 -14.38
C ILE A 236 1.01 0.94 -14.00
N THR A 237 1.77 1.60 -13.10
CA THR A 237 3.03 1.03 -12.58
C THR A 237 2.83 -0.35 -11.95
N VAL A 238 1.75 -0.55 -11.16
CA VAL A 238 1.41 -1.87 -10.60
C VAL A 238 1.10 -2.90 -11.68
N LEU A 239 0.33 -2.56 -12.71
CA LEU A 239 0.02 -3.48 -13.81
C LEU A 239 1.30 -3.91 -14.55
N ASN A 240 2.23 -2.99 -14.79
CA ASN A 240 3.46 -3.28 -15.51
C ASN A 240 4.42 -4.15 -14.67
N GLU A 241 4.49 -3.94 -13.35
CA GLU A 241 5.21 -4.83 -12.42
C GLU A 241 4.53 -6.23 -12.29
N MET A 242 3.19 -6.31 -12.35
CA MET A 242 2.48 -7.59 -12.48
C MET A 242 2.86 -8.31 -13.77
N LEU A 243 3.04 -7.59 -14.88
CA LEU A 243 3.46 -8.18 -16.15
C LEU A 243 4.88 -8.72 -16.13
N HIS A 244 5.84 -7.96 -15.59
CA HIS A 244 7.20 -8.45 -15.38
C HIS A 244 7.29 -9.62 -14.38
N LYS A 245 6.21 -9.93 -13.63
CA LYS A 245 6.04 -11.14 -12.80
C LYS A 245 5.29 -12.28 -13.54
N LEU A 246 4.64 -12.03 -14.68
CA LEU A 246 4.04 -13.05 -15.55
C LEU A 246 4.99 -13.54 -16.66
N GLU A 247 6.00 -12.76 -17.03
CA GLU A 247 7.09 -13.20 -17.90
C GLU A 247 7.74 -14.49 -17.36
N PRO A 248 7.66 -15.62 -18.07
CA PRO A 248 8.14 -16.90 -17.56
C PRO A 248 9.67 -16.91 -17.50
N LYS A 249 10.21 -17.25 -16.33
CA LYS A 249 11.64 -17.32 -16.05
C LYS A 249 12.02 -18.76 -15.74
N GLU A 250 13.23 -19.16 -16.15
CA GLU A 250 13.70 -20.52 -15.93
C GLU A 250 13.68 -20.85 -14.42
N GLY A 251 12.90 -21.88 -14.04
CA GLY A 251 12.75 -22.30 -12.64
C GLY A 251 11.71 -21.56 -11.80
N THR A 252 10.91 -20.63 -12.35
CA THR A 252 9.75 -20.06 -11.61
C THR A 252 8.50 -20.92 -11.73
N GLU A 253 7.68 -20.96 -10.68
CA GLU A 253 6.37 -21.63 -10.70
C GLU A 253 5.42 -20.95 -11.69
N SER A 254 4.62 -21.75 -12.41
CA SER A 254 3.68 -21.25 -13.41
C SER A 254 2.48 -20.57 -12.77
N VAL A 255 2.37 -19.25 -12.94
CA VAL A 255 1.14 -18.50 -12.60
C VAL A 255 -0.01 -18.95 -13.52
N ASP A 256 -1.23 -19.08 -12.97
CA ASP A 256 -2.40 -19.43 -13.77
C ASP A 256 -2.89 -18.23 -14.61
N ILE A 257 -2.28 -18.10 -15.79
CA ILE A 257 -2.68 -17.15 -16.84
C ILE A 257 -4.14 -17.36 -17.26
N SER A 258 -4.68 -18.58 -17.19
CA SER A 258 -6.06 -18.87 -17.61
C SER A 258 -7.07 -18.18 -16.69
N SER A 259 -6.86 -18.25 -15.37
CA SER A 259 -7.70 -17.53 -14.41
C SER A 259 -7.59 -16.01 -14.55
N ILE A 260 -6.40 -15.47 -14.84
CA ILE A 260 -6.23 -14.03 -15.11
C ILE A 260 -7.03 -13.62 -16.36
N VAL A 261 -6.92 -14.38 -17.45
CA VAL A 261 -7.66 -14.10 -18.70
C VAL A 261 -9.18 -14.24 -18.50
N ASN A 262 -9.65 -15.19 -17.70
CA ASN A 262 -11.07 -15.31 -17.37
C ASN A 262 -11.62 -14.06 -16.63
N VAL A 263 -10.81 -13.40 -15.78
CA VAL A 263 -11.20 -12.13 -15.14
C VAL A 263 -11.26 -10.98 -16.15
N LEU A 264 -10.31 -10.92 -17.11
CA LEU A 264 -10.38 -9.96 -18.22
C LEU A 264 -11.68 -10.14 -19.04
N VAL A 265 -12.04 -11.40 -19.33
CA VAL A 265 -13.28 -11.78 -20.04
C VAL A 265 -14.54 -11.42 -19.27
N ALA A 266 -14.55 -11.56 -17.94
CA ALA A 266 -15.67 -11.10 -17.13
C ALA A 266 -15.83 -9.56 -17.16
N GLN A 267 -14.71 -8.82 -17.12
CA GLN A 267 -14.71 -7.35 -17.12
C GLN A 267 -15.29 -6.73 -18.40
N SER A 268 -15.01 -7.26 -19.60
CA SER A 268 -15.59 -6.71 -20.84
C SER A 268 -17.09 -6.96 -20.98
N ASN A 269 -17.55 -8.14 -20.55
CA ASN A 269 -18.92 -8.60 -20.71
C ASN A 269 -19.88 -7.99 -19.67
N ALA A 270 -19.33 -7.30 -18.65
CA ALA A 270 -20.09 -6.48 -17.72
C ALA A 270 -20.67 -5.23 -18.42
N HIS A 271 -21.85 -5.39 -19.05
CA HIS A 271 -22.56 -4.38 -19.89
C HIS A 271 -22.75 -2.96 -19.29
N ASN A 272 -22.49 -2.78 -17.99
CA ASN A 272 -22.53 -1.52 -17.25
C ASN A 272 -21.13 -0.96 -16.90
N GLY A 273 -20.10 -1.26 -17.68
CA GLY A 273 -18.74 -0.69 -17.54
C GLY A 273 -18.72 0.84 -17.60
N HIS A 274 -18.79 1.49 -16.44
CA HIS A 274 -18.67 2.94 -16.32
C HIS A 274 -17.22 3.41 -16.50
N GLY A 275 -16.23 2.61 -16.09
CA GLY A 275 -14.82 2.83 -16.43
C GLY A 275 -14.56 2.94 -17.92
N THR A 276 -15.28 2.14 -18.72
CA THR A 276 -15.20 2.11 -20.19
C THR A 276 -15.96 3.24 -20.88
N ARG A 277 -16.74 4.05 -20.15
CA ARG A 277 -17.60 5.13 -20.70
C ARG A 277 -17.32 6.54 -20.14
N ASN A 278 -16.73 6.65 -18.95
CA ASN A 278 -16.48 7.94 -18.29
C ASN A 278 -15.14 8.61 -18.68
N PHE A 279 -14.60 8.37 -19.89
CA PHE A 279 -13.42 9.07 -20.42
C PHE A 279 -13.81 10.20 -21.41
N CYS A 280 -15.08 10.28 -21.83
CA CYS A 280 -15.57 11.09 -22.97
C CYS A 280 -16.02 12.54 -22.66
N SER A 281 -15.84 13.09 -21.44
CA SER A 281 -16.45 14.39 -21.08
C SER A 281 -15.67 15.25 -20.05
N MET A 282 -14.38 15.50 -20.29
CA MET A 282 -13.57 16.50 -19.57
C MET A 282 -12.64 17.23 -20.54
N ASP A 283 -12.86 18.53 -20.75
CA ASP A 283 -11.96 19.36 -21.57
C ASP A 283 -10.57 19.49 -20.94
N GLY A 284 -9.53 19.12 -21.70
CA GLY A 284 -8.14 19.12 -21.22
C GLY A 284 -7.48 20.50 -21.21
N PRO A 285 -6.59 20.80 -20.25
CA PRO A 285 -5.92 22.10 -20.15
C PRO A 285 -4.96 22.36 -21.33
N SER A 286 -4.92 23.62 -21.77
CA SER A 286 -4.26 24.03 -23.01
C SER A 286 -2.78 24.40 -22.85
N ASP A 287 -1.91 23.42 -22.56
CA ASP A 287 -0.47 23.57 -22.77
C ASP A 287 0.13 22.30 -23.43
N LYS A 288 1.08 22.50 -24.35
CA LYS A 288 1.79 21.43 -25.09
C LYS A 288 3.11 21.03 -24.42
N THR A 289 3.59 21.79 -23.44
CA THR A 289 4.95 21.70 -22.91
C THR A 289 5.16 20.46 -22.04
N THR A 290 4.19 20.10 -21.19
CA THR A 290 4.23 18.90 -20.33
C THR A 290 4.26 17.59 -21.14
N ARG A 291 3.77 17.61 -22.39
CA ARG A 291 3.64 16.43 -23.28
C ARG A 291 4.99 15.91 -23.83
N ARG A 292 6.13 16.39 -23.32
CA ARG A 292 7.48 16.05 -23.84
C ARG A 292 8.47 15.48 -22.83
N GLN A 293 8.11 15.32 -21.55
CA GLN A 293 9.04 14.83 -20.52
C GLN A 293 8.71 13.44 -19.96
N SER A 294 7.56 12.85 -20.31
CA SER A 294 7.20 11.46 -19.98
C SER A 294 7.66 10.42 -21.02
N LEU A 295 8.48 10.82 -22.00
CA LEU A 295 8.71 10.10 -23.27
C LEU A 295 9.97 9.20 -23.26
N PHE A 296 10.09 8.28 -22.29
CA PHE A 296 11.13 7.22 -22.32
C PHE A 296 10.78 6.01 -21.41
N ALA A 297 9.88 5.11 -21.84
CA ALA A 297 9.81 3.69 -21.40
C ALA A 297 8.71 2.86 -22.11
N VAL A 298 8.50 3.02 -23.44
CA VAL A 298 7.55 2.16 -24.19
C VAL A 298 8.24 1.64 -25.46
N PRO A 299 8.35 0.30 -25.67
CA PRO A 299 8.89 -0.25 -26.91
C PRO A 299 8.04 0.16 -28.13
N PRO A 300 8.63 0.39 -29.33
CA PRO A 300 7.93 1.10 -30.42
C PRO A 300 6.80 0.34 -31.16
N PHE A 301 6.14 -0.63 -30.52
CA PHE A 301 5.27 -1.63 -31.16
C PHE A 301 3.77 -1.51 -30.86
N CYS A 302 3.37 -0.65 -29.91
CA CYS A 302 1.97 -0.41 -29.48
C CYS A 302 1.09 0.36 -30.50
N PHE A 303 1.37 0.20 -31.79
CA PHE A 303 0.64 0.77 -32.93
C PHE A 303 0.54 -0.36 -33.97
N PRO A 304 -0.48 -1.26 -33.93
CA PRO A 304 -1.61 -1.14 -34.88
C PRO A 304 -2.91 -2.01 -34.63
N PHE A 305 -3.75 -1.74 -33.62
CA PHE A 305 -4.99 -2.56 -33.43
C PHE A 305 -6.33 -1.78 -33.37
N LEU A 306 -6.46 -0.76 -34.23
CA LEU A 306 -7.75 -0.26 -34.72
C LEU A 306 -7.70 -0.23 -36.27
N PRO A 307 -8.68 -0.79 -37.01
CA PRO A 307 -8.51 -1.02 -38.45
C PRO A 307 -8.47 0.25 -39.32
N HIS A 308 -7.27 0.81 -39.55
CA HIS A 308 -6.95 1.82 -40.58
C HIS A 308 -7.88 3.05 -40.64
N LEU A 309 -8.22 3.64 -39.49
CA LEU A 309 -9.00 4.88 -39.38
C LEU A 309 -8.24 5.89 -38.47
N ALA A 310 -7.56 6.92 -38.98
CA ALA A 310 -7.42 7.33 -40.38
C ALA A 310 -6.14 8.16 -40.68
N SER A 311 -4.95 7.53 -40.80
CA SER A 311 -3.75 8.23 -41.32
C SER A 311 -2.62 7.31 -41.84
N GLY A 312 -2.77 6.75 -43.04
CA GLY A 312 -1.73 6.55 -44.08
C GLY A 312 -0.37 5.83 -43.84
N GLU A 313 0.06 5.50 -42.62
CA GLU A 313 1.47 5.10 -42.36
C GLU A 313 1.74 3.59 -42.46
N LYS A 314 2.60 3.21 -43.42
CA LYS A 314 2.93 1.81 -43.74
C LYS A 314 3.59 1.02 -42.60
N GLY A 315 4.21 1.68 -41.63
CA GLY A 315 4.89 1.03 -40.50
C GLY A 315 3.96 0.27 -39.55
N LEU A 316 2.66 0.59 -39.57
CA LEU A 316 1.65 -0.07 -38.76
C LEU A 316 1.28 -1.47 -39.28
N ILE A 317 1.39 -1.75 -40.58
CA ILE A 317 0.76 -2.94 -41.18
C ILE A 317 1.46 -4.23 -40.72
N ALA A 318 2.77 -4.36 -40.97
CA ALA A 318 3.53 -5.59 -40.69
C ALA A 318 3.62 -5.98 -39.20
N ARG A 319 3.23 -5.08 -38.29
CA ARG A 319 3.14 -5.34 -36.85
C ARG A 319 1.78 -5.91 -36.43
N SER A 320 0.74 -5.67 -37.24
CA SER A 320 -0.59 -6.24 -37.04
C SER A 320 -0.60 -7.75 -37.30
N ASP A 321 0.14 -8.18 -38.32
CA ASP A 321 0.22 -9.58 -38.71
C ASP A 321 0.91 -10.45 -37.65
N HIS A 322 1.90 -9.90 -36.92
CA HIS A 322 2.70 -10.66 -35.96
C HIS A 322 1.96 -10.95 -34.64
N LEU A 323 1.21 -9.99 -34.08
CA LEU A 323 0.40 -10.28 -32.87
C LEU A 323 -0.72 -11.28 -33.19
N ASN A 324 -1.33 -11.17 -34.38
CA ASN A 324 -2.31 -12.14 -34.86
C ASN A 324 -1.72 -13.55 -34.98
N GLN A 325 -0.46 -13.70 -35.44
CA GLN A 325 0.23 -14.99 -35.45
C GLN A 325 0.41 -15.56 -34.03
N SER A 326 0.83 -14.74 -33.06
CA SER A 326 1.06 -15.19 -31.68
C SER A 326 -0.24 -15.55 -30.93
N LEU A 327 -1.33 -14.79 -31.14
CA LEU A 327 -2.69 -15.16 -30.72
C LEU A 327 -3.12 -16.48 -31.37
N THR A 328 -2.86 -16.64 -32.67
CA THR A 328 -3.11 -17.89 -33.42
C THR A 328 -2.22 -19.05 -32.95
N GLU A 329 -1.15 -18.80 -32.19
CA GLU A 329 -0.26 -19.83 -31.63
C GLU A 329 -0.60 -20.25 -30.21
N LEU A 330 -1.14 -19.33 -29.40
CA LEU A 330 -1.81 -19.70 -28.14
C LEU A 330 -3.10 -20.50 -28.40
N LEU A 331 -3.79 -20.24 -29.52
CA LEU A 331 -4.91 -21.05 -30.04
C LEU A 331 -4.55 -22.48 -30.50
N LYS A 332 -3.26 -22.82 -30.68
CA LYS A 332 -2.84 -24.17 -31.15
C LYS A 332 -2.62 -25.18 -30.01
N PHE A 333 -2.78 -24.74 -28.76
CA PHE A 333 -2.61 -25.56 -27.56
C PHE A 333 -3.96 -25.62 -26.86
N ASP A 334 -4.35 -26.78 -26.33
CA ASP A 334 -5.63 -27.02 -25.63
C ASP A 334 -5.69 -26.30 -24.25
N SER A 335 -5.50 -24.99 -24.26
CA SER A 335 -5.69 -24.12 -23.10
C SER A 335 -7.18 -23.86 -22.92
N PRO A 336 -7.74 -23.95 -21.70
CA PRO A 336 -9.16 -23.69 -21.42
C PRO A 336 -9.51 -22.19 -21.44
N ILE A 337 -8.76 -21.39 -22.20
CA ILE A 337 -8.92 -19.95 -22.33
C ILE A 337 -10.02 -19.68 -23.37
N PRO A 338 -11.10 -18.93 -23.02
CA PRO A 338 -12.14 -18.58 -23.98
C PRO A 338 -11.63 -17.48 -24.93
N VAL A 339 -11.03 -17.88 -26.06
CA VAL A 339 -10.26 -16.95 -26.90
C VAL A 339 -11.12 -15.93 -27.65
N GLU A 340 -12.27 -16.28 -28.26
CA GLU A 340 -13.11 -15.26 -28.90
C GLU A 340 -13.55 -14.17 -27.90
N PRO A 341 -14.10 -14.48 -26.71
CA PRO A 341 -14.34 -13.48 -25.68
C PRO A 341 -13.08 -12.70 -25.29
N THR A 342 -11.91 -13.34 -25.18
CA THR A 342 -10.64 -12.66 -24.85
C THR A 342 -10.24 -11.65 -25.93
N VAL A 343 -10.39 -12.00 -27.21
CA VAL A 343 -10.14 -11.08 -28.33
C VAL A 343 -11.15 -9.94 -28.33
N GLU A 344 -12.43 -10.21 -28.02
CA GLU A 344 -13.45 -9.17 -27.87
C GLU A 344 -13.17 -8.21 -26.70
N VAL A 345 -12.66 -8.70 -25.55
CA VAL A 345 -12.20 -7.85 -24.43
C VAL A 345 -11.19 -6.82 -24.91
N LEU A 346 -10.14 -7.28 -25.57
CA LEU A 346 -9.00 -6.47 -25.94
C LEU A 346 -9.40 -5.48 -27.04
N LEU A 347 -10.17 -5.93 -28.04
CA LEU A 347 -10.73 -5.07 -29.08
C LEU A 347 -11.76 -4.06 -28.56
N ALA A 348 -12.38 -4.29 -27.40
CA ALA A 348 -13.24 -3.30 -26.73
C ALA A 348 -12.42 -2.27 -25.93
N HIS A 349 -11.42 -2.71 -25.15
CA HIS A 349 -10.60 -1.80 -24.33
C HIS A 349 -9.61 -0.97 -25.17
N LEU A 350 -9.15 -1.47 -26.33
CA LEU A 350 -8.40 -0.70 -27.32
C LEU A 350 -9.22 0.45 -27.95
N ARG A 351 -10.55 0.45 -27.80
CA ARG A 351 -11.45 1.54 -28.27
C ARG A 351 -11.76 2.59 -27.20
N HIS A 352 -11.19 2.47 -26.01
CA HIS A 352 -11.38 3.44 -24.92
C HIS A 352 -10.90 4.84 -25.29
N ASP A 353 -11.58 5.91 -24.86
CA ASP A 353 -11.28 7.28 -25.32
C ASP A 353 -9.94 7.80 -24.78
N ARG A 354 -9.58 7.41 -23.54
CA ARG A 354 -8.40 7.88 -22.79
C ARG A 354 -7.17 7.01 -23.18
N MET A 355 -5.96 7.56 -23.13
CA MET A 355 -4.75 6.95 -23.76
C MET A 355 -4.12 5.90 -22.84
N GLU A 356 -3.88 6.30 -21.61
CA GLU A 356 -3.21 5.59 -20.54
C GLU A 356 -3.91 4.26 -20.19
N THR A 357 -5.24 4.20 -20.39
CA THR A 357 -6.03 2.97 -20.24
C THR A 357 -5.84 2.02 -21.41
N ARG A 358 -5.78 2.52 -22.66
CA ARG A 358 -5.48 1.68 -23.84
C ARG A 358 -4.07 1.09 -23.74
N ASP A 359 -3.10 1.90 -23.31
CA ASP A 359 -1.70 1.51 -23.20
C ASP A 359 -1.53 0.33 -22.22
N GLY A 360 -2.04 0.45 -20.98
CA GLY A 360 -1.93 -0.64 -19.99
C GLY A 360 -2.68 -1.93 -20.38
N HIS A 361 -3.79 -1.85 -21.13
CA HIS A 361 -4.47 -3.04 -21.66
C HIS A 361 -3.73 -3.64 -22.87
N ALA A 362 -3.05 -2.82 -23.68
CA ALA A 362 -2.22 -3.28 -24.79
C ALA A 362 -0.93 -3.94 -24.31
N GLU A 363 -0.30 -3.43 -23.25
CA GLU A 363 0.85 -4.06 -22.59
C GLU A 363 0.44 -5.40 -21.96
N LEU A 364 -0.73 -5.49 -21.33
CA LEU A 364 -1.24 -6.76 -20.80
C LEU A 364 -1.50 -7.81 -21.89
N ALA A 365 -2.08 -7.41 -23.01
CA ALA A 365 -2.17 -8.28 -24.17
C ALA A 365 -0.78 -8.72 -24.66
N PHE A 366 0.16 -7.79 -24.82
CA PHE A 366 1.48 -8.08 -25.38
C PHE A 366 2.26 -9.10 -24.53
N ALA A 367 2.23 -8.98 -23.20
CA ALA A 367 2.91 -9.90 -22.30
C ALA A 367 2.24 -11.28 -22.17
N ILE A 368 0.90 -11.36 -22.26
CA ILE A 368 0.20 -12.66 -22.32
C ILE A 368 0.41 -13.36 -23.68
N PHE A 369 0.50 -12.61 -24.78
CA PHE A 369 0.46 -13.12 -26.15
C PHE A 369 1.78 -13.00 -26.94
N THR A 370 2.96 -12.97 -26.30
CA THR A 370 4.26 -12.98 -27.01
C THR A 370 4.91 -14.36 -27.13
N PRO A 371 5.53 -14.71 -28.28
CA PRO A 371 6.04 -16.06 -28.55
C PRO A 371 7.44 -16.34 -27.97
N SER A 372 8.03 -15.37 -27.26
CA SER A 372 9.34 -15.50 -26.59
C SER A 372 9.38 -16.62 -25.53
N ASN A 373 8.22 -17.09 -25.10
CA ASN A 373 8.01 -18.03 -24.00
C ASN A 373 8.31 -19.50 -24.38
N ARG A 374 9.25 -19.76 -25.30
CA ARG A 374 9.65 -21.11 -25.73
C ARG A 374 11.16 -21.27 -25.80
N GLY A 375 11.70 -21.95 -24.78
CA GLY A 375 12.91 -22.75 -24.96
C GLY A 375 12.69 -23.81 -26.06
N ARG A 376 13.79 -24.35 -26.58
CA ARG A 376 13.75 -25.34 -27.68
C ARG A 376 13.23 -26.68 -27.18
N GLU A 377 12.25 -27.23 -27.89
CA GLU A 377 12.29 -28.57 -28.52
C GLU A 377 11.32 -28.62 -29.71
#